data_AF-A0A016T717-F1
#
_entry.id   AF-A0A016T717-F1
#
_cell.length_a   1.000
_cell.length_b   1.000
_cell.length_c   1.000
_cell.angle_alpha   90.00
_cell.angle_beta   90.00
_cell.angle_gamma   90.00
#
_symmetry.space_group_name_H-M   'P 1'
#
loop_
_entity.id
_entity.type
_entity.pdbx_description
1 polymer ?
#
loop_
_entity_poly.entity_id
_entity_poly.type
_entity_poly.pdbx_seq_one_letter_code
_entity_poly.pdbx_strand_id
1 'polypeptide(L)' 'MPHVAKVVKADSQELDWEVLMHPSYRPDLAPTDYHLFRSLSNQMRGLTFKNEGNLGKKPTSNPGPKISGETA' A
#
# COMPACT_ATOMS: atom_id res chain seq x y z
N MET A 1 -11.42 10.21 10.68
CA MET A 1 -10.73 10.31 9.38
C MET A 1 -9.65 11.39 9.47
N PRO A 2 -8.36 11.05 9.47
CA PRO A 2 -7.28 11.99 9.77
C PRO A 2 -7.14 13.11 8.71
N HIS A 3 -7.38 12.83 7.43
CA HIS A 3 -7.26 13.80 6.33
C HIS A 3 -8.31 14.93 6.33
N VAL A 4 -9.38 14.79 7.12
CA VAL A 4 -10.48 15.78 7.21
C VAL A 4 -10.44 16.53 8.54
N ALA A 5 -9.45 16.24 9.39
CA ALA A 5 -9.27 16.91 10.66
C ALA A 5 -9.01 18.41 10.46
N LYS A 6 -9.47 19.23 11.43
CA LYS A 6 -9.39 20.69 11.36
C LYS A 6 -7.96 21.20 11.19
N VAL A 7 -7.01 20.56 11.90
CA VAL A 7 -5.57 20.90 11.83
C VAL A 7 -5.04 20.70 10.40
N VAL A 8 -5.26 19.51 9.81
CA VAL A 8 -4.78 19.19 8.45
C VAL A 8 -5.38 20.13 7.39
N LYS A 9 -6.64 20.54 7.57
CA LYS A 9 -7.28 21.52 6.67
C LYS A 9 -6.68 22.91 6.80
N ALA A 10 -6.40 23.35 8.02
CA ALA A 10 -5.77 24.65 8.27
C ALA A 10 -4.37 24.70 7.65
N ASP A 11 -3.55 23.67 7.88
CA ASP A 11 -2.19 23.58 7.32
C ASP A 11 -2.22 23.56 5.78
N SER A 12 -3.18 22.86 5.17
CA SER A 12 -3.31 22.84 3.69
C SER A 12 -3.67 24.20 3.12
N GLN A 13 -4.50 24.98 3.83
CA GLN A 13 -4.85 26.35 3.44
C GLN A 13 -3.69 27.31 3.62
N GLU A 14 -2.90 27.16 4.68
CA GLU A 14 -1.68 27.95 4.92
C GLU A 14 -0.63 27.71 3.82
N LEU A 15 -0.53 26.47 3.34
CA LEU A 15 0.39 26.07 2.26
C LEU A 15 -0.14 26.38 0.85
N ASP A 16 -1.34 26.96 0.73
CA ASP A 16 -2.03 27.25 -0.55
C ASP A 16 -2.18 26.00 -1.44
N TRP A 17 -2.46 24.85 -0.83
CA TRP A 17 -2.64 23.59 -1.55
C TRP A 17 -4.09 23.42 -1.99
N GLU A 18 -4.30 23.22 -3.29
CA GLU A 18 -5.60 22.87 -3.83
C GLU A 18 -5.95 21.42 -3.47
N VAL A 19 -7.01 21.25 -2.67
CA VAL A 19 -7.52 19.93 -2.31
C VAL A 19 -8.51 19.47 -3.36
N LEU A 20 -8.09 18.51 -4.20
CA LEU A 20 -8.97 17.89 -5.18
C LEU A 20 -10.12 17.13 -4.49
N MET A 21 -11.35 17.34 -4.97
CA MET A 21 -12.52 16.60 -4.48
C MET A 21 -12.36 15.11 -4.80
N HIS A 22 -12.13 14.30 -3.77
CA HIS A 22 -12.11 12.84 -3.88
C HIS A 22 -13.41 12.27 -3.31
N PRO A 23 -14.14 11.43 -4.06
CA PRO A 23 -15.34 10.77 -3.54
C PRO A 23 -14.98 9.84 -2.37
N SER A 24 -15.89 9.63 -1.44
CA SER A 24 -15.66 8.72 -0.32
C SER A 24 -15.40 7.29 -0.83
N TYR A 25 -14.23 6.75 -0.47
CA TYR A 25 -13.87 5.33 -0.60
C TYR A 25 -13.90 4.75 -2.02
N ARG A 26 -13.10 5.33 -2.93
CA ARG A 26 -12.86 4.79 -4.28
C ARG A 26 -11.37 4.53 -4.55
N PRO A 27 -10.84 3.37 -4.09
CA PRO A 27 -9.44 3.02 -4.30
C PRO A 27 -9.09 2.81 -5.79
N ASP A 28 -10.10 2.63 -6.64
CA ASP A 28 -9.98 2.59 -8.10
C ASP A 28 -9.70 3.96 -8.73
N LEU A 29 -10.03 5.05 -8.04
CA LEU A 29 -9.80 6.42 -8.53
C LEU A 29 -8.48 7.02 -8.05
N ALA A 30 -7.90 6.49 -6.98
CA ALA A 30 -6.64 6.95 -6.45
C ALA A 30 -5.47 6.23 -7.16
N PRO A 31 -4.60 6.96 -7.90
CA PRO A 31 -3.47 6.35 -8.58
C PRO A 31 -2.54 5.58 -7.63
N THR A 32 -2.37 6.08 -6.41
CA THR A 32 -1.54 5.47 -5.37
C THR A 32 -2.07 4.11 -4.92
N ASP A 33 -3.38 4.00 -4.68
CA ASP A 33 -4.00 2.76 -4.22
C ASP A 33 -4.02 1.69 -5.32
N TYR A 34 -4.47 2.06 -6.52
CA TYR A 34 -4.65 1.10 -7.61
C TYR A 34 -3.34 0.69 -8.30
N HIS A 35 -2.40 1.61 -8.47
CA HIS A 35 -1.14 1.32 -9.17
C HIS A 35 -0.02 1.00 -8.20
N LEU A 36 0.33 1.92 -7.30
CA LEU A 36 1.52 1.79 -6.46
C LEU A 36 1.36 0.68 -5.42
N PHE A 37 0.35 0.77 -4.54
CA PHE A 37 0.19 -0.21 -3.47
C PHE A 37 -0.21 -1.59 -3.99
N ARG A 38 -0.94 -1.66 -5.09
CA ARG A 38 -1.24 -2.94 -5.75
C ARG A 38 0.02 -3.60 -6.31
N SER A 39 0.84 -2.85 -7.04
CA SER A 39 2.12 -3.35 -7.57
C SER A 39 3.05 -3.79 -6.44
N LEU A 40 3.18 -2.94 -5.41
CA LEU A 40 3.98 -3.24 -4.22
C LEU A 40 3.49 -4.51 -3.51
N SER A 41 2.18 -4.64 -3.30
CA SER A 41 1.58 -5.84 -2.69
C SER A 41 1.86 -7.10 -3.50
N ASN A 42 1.83 -7.02 -4.83
CA ASN A 42 2.18 -8.13 -5.69
C ASN A 42 3.66 -8.50 -5.58
N GLN A 43 4.55 -7.51 -5.56
CA GLN A 43 5.99 -7.74 -5.39
C GLN A 43 6.31 -8.33 -4.01
N MET A 44 5.60 -7.92 -2.96
CA MET A 44 5.78 -8.41 -1.60
C MET A 44 5.11 -9.75 -1.31
N ARG A 45 4.31 -10.27 -2.25
CA ARG A 45 3.57 -11.52 -2.07
C ARG A 45 4.53 -12.68 -1.79
N GLY A 46 4.34 -13.36 -0.66
CA GLY A 46 5.16 -14.49 -0.25
C GLY A 46 6.48 -14.12 0.45
N LEU A 47 6.74 -12.83 0.67
CA LEU A 47 7.89 -12.37 1.44
C LEU A 47 7.54 -12.34 2.94
N THR A 48 8.45 -12.81 3.79
CA THR A 48 8.29 -12.76 5.25
C THR A 48 9.37 -11.88 5.86
N PHE A 49 8.97 -10.93 6.68
CA PHE A 49 9.87 -10.05 7.42
C PHE A 49 9.75 -10.39 8.91
N LYS A 50 10.87 -10.75 9.55
CA LYS A 50 10.89 -11.19 10.96
C LYS A 50 10.95 -10.03 11.95
N ASN A 51 11.48 -8.89 11.53
CA ASN A 51 11.53 -7.66 12.32
C ASN A 51 11.69 -6.45 11.38
N GLU A 52 11.53 -5.26 11.95
CA GLU A 52 11.61 -4.00 11.20
C GLU A 52 12.99 -3.76 10.56
N GLY A 53 14.07 -4.25 11.17
CA GLY A 53 15.43 -4.16 10.63
C GLY A 53 15.64 -4.94 9.32
N ASN A 54 14.67 -5.76 8.90
CA ASN A 54 14.67 -6.43 7.61
C ASN A 54 13.88 -5.66 6.52
N LEU A 55 13.13 -4.60 6.87
CA LEU A 55 12.50 -3.72 5.89
C LEU A 55 13.59 -2.95 5.13
N GLY A 56 13.72 -3.21 3.83
CA GLY A 56 14.77 -2.63 2.98
C GLY A 56 15.95 -3.57 2.71
N LYS A 57 15.98 -4.79 3.29
CA LYS A 57 16.89 -5.86 2.88
C LYS A 57 16.16 -6.87 2.00
N LYS A 58 16.89 -7.61 1.15
CA LYS A 58 16.27 -8.68 0.35
C LYS A 58 15.60 -9.67 1.31
N PRO A 59 14.27 -9.83 1.24
CA PRO A 59 13.58 -10.78 2.09
C PRO A 59 14.00 -12.20 1.73
N THR A 60 14.15 -13.04 2.76
CA THR A 60 14.42 -14.46 2.56
C THR A 60 13.17 -15.10 1.98
N SER A 61 13.23 -15.55 0.73
CA SER A 61 12.16 -16.35 0.13
C SER A 61 12.05 -17.65 0.91
N ASN A 62 10.90 -17.91 1.53
CA ASN A 62 10.59 -19.27 1.94
C ASN A 62 10.35 -20.12 0.66
N PRO A 63 10.78 -21.38 0.62
CA PRO A 63 10.38 -22.28 -0.45
C PRO A 63 8.86 -22.35 -0.43
N GLY A 64 8.22 -22.02 -1.55
CA GLY A 64 6.76 -21.99 -1.66
C GLY A 64 6.14 -23.35 -1.26
N PRO A 65 4.87 -23.36 -0.81
CA PRO A 65 4.18 -24.62 -0.56
C PRO A 65 4.18 -25.43 -1.87
N LYS A 66 4.69 -26.67 -1.80
CA LYS A 66 4.58 -27.64 -2.89
C LYS A 66 3.09 -27.88 -3.09
N ILE A 67 2.52 -27.34 -4.15
CA ILE A 67 1.20 -27.79 -4.63
C ILE A 67 1.39 -29.22 -5.16
N SER A 68 1.15 -30.21 -4.30
CA SER A 68 0.92 -31.58 -4.73
C SER A 68 -0.49 -31.65 -5.30
N GLY A 69 -0.61 -31.97 -6.58
CA GLY A 69 -1.90 -32.32 -7.15
C GLY A 69 -2.09 -31.89 -8.59
N GLU A 70 -1.30 -32.45 -9.50
CA GLU A 70 -1.79 -32.70 -10.85
C GLU A 70 -1.50 -34.16 -11.17
N THR A 71 -2.54 -34.99 -11.14
CA THR A 71 -2.52 -36.35 -11.67
C THR A 71 -3.88 -36.59 -12.32
N ALA A 72 -3.83 -36.72 -13.65
CA ALA A 72 -4.76 -37.35 -14.58
C ALA A 72 -6.23 -36.87 -14.60
#